data_AF-A0A2E2AYJ2-F1
#
_entry.id   AF-A0A2E2AYJ2-F1
#
_cell.length_a   1.000
_cell.length_b   1.000
_cell.length_c   1.000
_cell.angle_alpha   90.00
_cell.angle_beta   90.00
_cell.angle_gamma   90.00
#
_symmetry.space_group_name_H-M   'P 1'
#
loop_
_entity.id
_entity.type
_entity.pdbx_description
1 polymer ?
#
loop_
_entity_poly.entity_id
_entity_poly.type
_entity_poly.pdbx_seq_one_letter_code
_entity_poly.pdbx_strand_id
1 'polypeptide(L)'
;MTNDSQQEPLETMTAVIDHGELVSLFRDVAALTEVIGVNVKGPAMSPNADAYRADLPEALQLLESGRARGVQLRYQHNDSLWMDTLSPTTHEDQWQLVRIQHSLDEAG
;
A
#
# COMPACT_ATOMS: atom_id res chain seq x y z
N MET A 1 2.24 -27.55 21.49
CA MET A 1 2.73 -26.23 21.91
C MET A 1 2.20 -25.24 20.91
N THR A 2 1.17 -24.50 21.30
CA THR A 2 0.35 -23.67 20.40
C THR A 2 1.08 -22.36 20.17
N ASN A 3 1.44 -22.10 18.92
CA ASN A 3 2.11 -20.88 18.47
C ASN A 3 1.03 -19.80 18.29
N ASP A 4 0.59 -19.20 19.41
CA ASP A 4 -0.36 -18.09 19.41
C ASP A 4 0.45 -16.79 19.36
N SER A 5 0.85 -16.39 18.15
CA SER A 5 1.38 -15.05 17.92
C SER A 5 0.26 -14.08 18.22
N GLN A 6 0.29 -13.44 19.39
CA GLN A 6 -0.58 -12.31 19.71
C GLN A 6 -0.31 -11.21 18.68
N GLN A 7 -1.07 -11.19 17.59
CA GLN A 7 -1.07 -10.09 16.66
C GLN A 7 -1.72 -8.91 17.38
N GLU A 8 -0.94 -7.88 17.65
CA GLU A 8 -1.42 -6.60 18.14
C GLU A 8 -2.59 -6.08 17.30
N PRO A 9 -3.53 -5.30 17.89
CA PRO A 9 -4.67 -4.79 17.16
C PRO A 9 -4.23 -3.94 15.96
N LEU A 10 -4.66 -4.35 14.77
CA LEU A 10 -4.39 -3.65 13.52
C LEU A 10 -5.26 -2.40 13.45
N GLU A 11 -4.64 -1.22 13.52
CA GLU A 11 -5.36 0.01 13.19
C GLU A 11 -5.56 0.06 11.68
N THR A 12 -6.83 -0.02 11.27
CA THR A 12 -7.22 0.02 9.86
C THR A 12 -7.97 1.32 9.57
N MET A 13 -7.45 2.10 8.62
CA MET A 13 -8.06 3.35 8.17
C MET A 13 -8.42 3.25 6.70
N THR A 14 -9.57 3.81 6.30
CA THR A 14 -10.00 3.84 4.90
C THR A 14 -10.33 5.25 4.46
N ALA A 15 -9.98 5.57 3.22
CA ALA A 15 -10.27 6.84 2.59
C ALA A 15 -10.49 6.65 1.07
N VAL A 16 -11.19 7.59 0.44
CA VAL A 16 -11.16 7.78 -1.00
C VAL A 16 -10.33 9.03 -1.25
N ILE A 17 -9.33 8.92 -2.11
CA ILE A 17 -8.40 10.00 -2.43
C ILE A 17 -8.47 10.36 -3.90
N ASP A 18 -8.24 11.64 -4.21
CA ASP A 18 -8.12 12.13 -5.58
C ASP A 18 -6.70 11.98 -6.13
N HIS A 19 -6.51 12.38 -7.39
CA HIS A 19 -5.21 12.30 -8.07
C HIS A 19 -4.12 13.15 -7.39
N GLY A 20 -4.44 14.35 -6.91
CA GLY A 20 -3.48 15.22 -6.23
C GLY A 20 -3.02 14.63 -4.90
N GLU A 21 -3.94 14.01 -4.17
CA GLU A 21 -3.67 13.27 -2.94
C GLU A 21 -2.86 12.00 -3.20
N LEU A 22 -3.15 11.26 -4.29
CA LEU A 22 -2.38 10.09 -4.71
C LEU A 22 -0.91 10.46 -4.99
N VAL A 23 -0.69 11.47 -5.83
CA VAL A 23 0.67 11.95 -6.17
C VAL A 23 1.40 12.42 -4.91
N SER A 24 0.71 13.14 -4.03
CA SER A 24 1.29 13.61 -2.76
C SER A 24 1.65 12.44 -1.85
N LEU A 25 0.80 11.43 -1.74
CA LEU A 25 1.08 10.22 -0.95
C LEU A 25 2.35 9.51 -1.42
N PHE A 26 2.50 9.26 -2.73
CA PHE A 26 3.69 8.60 -3.27
C PHE A 26 4.96 9.42 -3.04
N ARG A 27 4.88 10.74 -3.25
CA ARG A 27 6.00 11.66 -2.97
C ARG A 27 6.39 11.63 -1.49
N ASP A 28 5.42 11.70 -0.60
CA ASP A 28 5.66 11.80 0.84
C ASP A 28 6.19 10.46 1.38
N VAL A 29 5.66 9.32 0.92
CA VAL A 29 6.21 7.99 1.22
C VAL A 29 7.65 7.88 0.73
N ALA A 30 7.95 8.34 -0.48
CA ALA A 30 9.33 8.30 -1.01
C ALA A 30 10.31 9.19 -0.22
N ALA A 31 9.84 10.34 0.29
CA ALA A 31 10.69 11.36 0.90
C ALA A 31 10.82 11.25 2.42
N LEU A 32 9.80 10.72 3.10
CA LEU A 32 9.67 10.79 4.57
C LEU A 32 9.72 9.42 5.25
N THR A 33 9.81 8.32 4.49
CA THR A 33 9.68 6.96 5.05
C THR A 33 10.74 6.02 4.49
N GLU A 34 10.98 4.91 5.18
CA GLU A 34 11.79 3.81 4.65
C GLU A 34 10.90 2.83 3.89
N VAL A 35 10.97 2.85 2.56
CA VAL A 35 10.17 1.94 1.71
C VAL A 35 10.78 0.53 1.74
N ILE A 36 10.04 -0.41 2.32
CA ILE A 36 10.43 -1.82 2.40
C ILE A 36 10.04 -2.56 1.12
N GLY A 37 8.90 -2.22 0.53
CA GLY A 37 8.45 -2.88 -0.69
C GLY A 37 7.21 -2.26 -1.31
N VAL A 38 7.14 -2.38 -2.64
CA VAL A 38 6.00 -1.95 -3.45
C VAL A 38 5.54 -3.16 -4.25
N ASN A 39 4.32 -3.63 -3.98
CA ASN A 39 3.74 -4.79 -4.65
C ASN A 39 2.58 -4.34 -5.53
N VAL A 40 2.67 -4.62 -6.82
CA VAL A 40 1.62 -4.29 -7.79
C VAL A 40 0.75 -5.51 -8.03
N LYS A 41 -0.56 -5.34 -7.88
CA LYS A 41 -1.58 -6.33 -8.25
C LYS A 41 -1.95 -6.09 -9.71
N GLY A 42 -1.51 -7.01 -10.59
CA GLY A 42 -1.63 -6.87 -12.04
C GLY A 42 -3.08 -6.86 -12.56
N PRO A 43 -3.27 -6.49 -13.84
CA PRO A 43 -4.56 -6.55 -14.50
C PRO A 43 -4.94 -8.01 -14.82
N ALA A 44 -6.22 -8.24 -15.04
CA ALA A 44 -6.93 -9.53 -15.11
C ALA A 44 -6.47 -10.59 -16.13
N MET A 45 -5.22 -10.63 -16.61
CA MET A 45 -4.82 -11.63 -17.61
C MET A 45 -4.51 -13.00 -17.01
N SER A 46 -4.30 -13.12 -15.69
CA SER A 46 -4.35 -14.40 -14.99
C SER A 46 -4.64 -14.19 -13.50
N PRO A 47 -5.61 -14.90 -12.89
CA PRO A 47 -5.86 -14.86 -11.45
C PRO A 47 -4.65 -15.33 -10.61
N ASN A 48 -3.62 -15.90 -11.26
CA ASN A 48 -2.34 -16.32 -10.69
C ASN A 48 -1.14 -15.54 -11.24
N ALA A 49 -1.33 -14.39 -11.91
CA ALA A 49 -0.20 -13.51 -12.22
C ALA A 49 0.20 -12.84 -10.90
N ASP A 50 1.18 -13.47 -10.23
CA ASP A 50 1.72 -13.08 -8.93
C ASP A 50 1.94 -11.57 -8.85
N ALA A 51 1.53 -10.99 -7.73
CA ALA A 51 1.89 -9.61 -7.42
C ALA A 51 3.40 -9.46 -7.60
N TYR A 52 3.83 -8.50 -8.40
CA TYR A 52 5.24 -8.29 -8.69
C TYR A 52 5.75 -7.07 -7.95
N ARG A 53 7.06 -7.07 -7.69
CA ARG A 53 7.72 -5.91 -7.08
C ARG A 53 8.03 -4.87 -8.13
N ALA A 54 7.51 -3.67 -7.93
CA ALA A 54 7.83 -2.49 -8.72
C ALA A 54 8.62 -1.50 -7.86
N ASP A 55 9.07 -0.39 -8.46
CA ASP A 55 9.44 0.81 -7.71
C ASP A 55 8.23 1.76 -7.56
N LEU A 56 8.40 2.82 -6.75
CA LEU A 56 7.32 3.79 -6.51
C LEU A 56 6.86 4.51 -7.79
N PRO A 57 7.76 5.06 -8.65
CA PRO A 57 7.36 5.70 -9.90
C PRO A 57 6.57 4.78 -10.85
N GLU A 58 7.03 3.54 -11.03
CA GLU A 58 6.35 2.55 -11.87
C GLU A 58 4.96 2.23 -11.31
N ALA A 59 4.86 2.00 -10.00
CA ALA A 59 3.58 1.67 -9.36
C ALA A 59 2.55 2.80 -9.45
N LEU A 60 2.98 4.06 -9.33
CA LEU A 60 2.13 5.24 -9.54
C LEU A 60 1.61 5.27 -10.99
N GLN A 61 2.52 5.14 -11.97
CA GLN A 61 2.14 5.12 -13.39
C GLN A 61 1.14 4.01 -13.71
N LEU A 62 1.26 2.84 -13.09
CA LEU A 62 0.36 1.71 -13.31
C LEU A 62 -1.02 1.94 -12.70
N LEU A 63 -1.11 2.62 -11.56
CA LEU A 63 -2.40 3.04 -10.98
C LEU A 63 -3.08 4.09 -11.85
N GLU A 64 -2.34 5.11 -12.28
CA GLU A 64 -2.87 6.21 -13.09
C GLU A 64 -3.33 5.74 -14.47
N SER A 65 -2.59 4.82 -15.10
CA SER A 65 -2.97 4.25 -16.39
C SER A 65 -4.05 3.16 -16.32
N GLY A 66 -4.57 2.84 -15.12
CA GLY A 66 -5.55 1.77 -14.92
C GLY A 66 -5.01 0.37 -15.22
N ARG A 67 -3.67 0.22 -15.30
CA ARG A 67 -3.00 -1.05 -15.58
C ARG A 67 -2.76 -1.88 -14.32
N ALA A 68 -2.91 -1.30 -13.13
CA ALA A 68 -2.93 -2.01 -11.86
C ALA A 68 -4.37 -2.12 -11.30
N ARG A 69 -4.70 -3.27 -10.73
CA ARG A 69 -5.91 -3.45 -9.90
C ARG A 69 -5.69 -2.97 -8.47
N GLY A 70 -4.45 -2.78 -8.09
CA GLY A 70 -4.08 -2.12 -6.86
C GLY A 70 -2.58 -2.17 -6.63
N VAL A 71 -2.12 -1.34 -5.72
CA VAL A 71 -0.73 -1.27 -5.29
C VAL A 71 -0.72 -1.34 -3.77
N GLN A 72 0.18 -2.16 -3.23
CA GLN A 72 0.46 -2.18 -1.81
C GLN A 72 1.85 -1.62 -1.56
N LEU A 73 1.91 -0.52 -0.82
CA LEU A 73 3.12 0.08 -0.29
C LEU A 73 3.36 -0.48 1.10
N ARG A 74 4.58 -0.91 1.38
CA ARG A 74 5.04 -1.30 2.71
C ARG A 74 6.22 -0.42 3.07
N TYR A 75 6.12 0.32 4.16
CA TYR A 75 7.13 1.27 4.58
C TYR A 75 7.18 1.41 6.11
N GLN A 76 8.31 1.89 6.64
CA GLN A 76 8.43 2.24 8.05
C GLN A 76 8.38 3.75 8.24
N HIS A 77 7.63 4.18 9.25
CA HIS A 77 7.53 5.57 9.66
C HIS A 77 7.20 5.64 11.15
N ASN A 78 8.02 6.37 11.93
CA ASN A 78 7.89 6.56 13.38
C ASN A 78 7.67 5.23 14.14
N ASP A 79 8.63 4.31 14.07
CA ASP A 79 8.61 3.01 14.76
C ASP A 79 7.37 2.16 14.47
N SER A 80 6.71 2.43 13.35
CA SER A 80 5.55 1.68 12.88
C SER A 80 5.78 1.18 11.48
N LEU A 81 5.36 -0.05 11.24
CA LEU A 81 5.25 -0.60 9.91
C LEU A 81 3.88 -0.27 9.34
N TRP A 82 3.86 0.41 8.20
CA TRP A 82 2.66 0.76 7.48
C TRP A 82 2.49 -0.10 6.24
N MET A 83 1.24 -0.45 5.96
CA MET A 83 0.80 -1.13 4.76
C MET A 83 -0.35 -0.35 4.13
N ASP A 84 -0.02 0.44 3.10
CA ASP A 84 -1.02 1.21 2.36
C ASP A 84 -1.40 0.45 1.09
N THR A 85 -2.67 0.11 0.96
CA THR A 85 -3.24 -0.53 -0.23
C THR A 85 -4.11 0.46 -0.98
N LEU A 86 -3.73 0.76 -2.22
CA LEU A 86 -4.44 1.61 -3.15
C LEU A 86 -5.14 0.77 -4.20
N SER A 87 -6.42 1.01 -4.46
CA SER A 87 -7.19 0.35 -5.53
C SER A 87 -7.99 1.38 -6.31
N PRO A 88 -8.09 1.28 -7.65
CA PRO A 88 -8.97 2.17 -8.42
C PRO A 88 -10.43 1.98 -8.01
N THR A 89 -11.19 3.07 -8.00
CA THR A 89 -12.63 3.03 -7.75
C THR A 89 -13.43 2.95 -9.06
N THR A 90 -14.75 2.97 -8.98
CA THR A 90 -15.63 3.13 -10.16
C THR A 90 -15.64 4.55 -10.72
N HIS A 91 -15.13 5.53 -9.97
CA HIS A 91 -14.99 6.92 -10.42
C HIS A 91 -13.61 7.13 -11.03
N GLU A 92 -13.58 7.83 -12.17
CA GLU A 92 -12.32 8.27 -12.77
C GLU A 92 -11.56 9.18 -11.78
N ASP A 93 -10.24 9.07 -11.78
CA ASP A 93 -9.32 9.85 -10.93
C ASP A 93 -9.57 9.74 -9.42
N GLN A 94 -10.14 8.62 -8.96
CA GLN A 94 -10.31 8.31 -7.54
C GLN A 94 -9.80 6.92 -7.19
N TRP A 95 -9.12 6.83 -6.05
CA TRP A 95 -8.59 5.58 -5.51
C TRP A 95 -9.07 5.37 -4.08
N GLN A 96 -9.44 4.12 -3.78
CA GLN A 96 -9.63 3.69 -2.41
C GLN A 96 -8.27 3.43 -1.78
N LEU A 97 -7.99 4.10 -0.68
CA LEU A 97 -6.85 3.88 0.19
C LEU A 97 -7.30 3.12 1.43
N VAL A 98 -6.63 2.00 1.70
CA VAL A 98 -6.72 1.26 2.95
C VAL A 98 -5.35 1.27 3.59
N ARG A 99 -5.23 1.87 4.77
CA ARG A 99 -3.99 1.89 5.55
C ARG A 99 -4.11 0.91 6.70
N ILE A 100 -3.06 0.13 6.91
CA ILE A 100 -2.92 -0.75 8.06
C ILE A 100 -1.62 -0.38 8.76
N GLN A 101 -1.71 -0.07 10.05
CA GLN A 101 -0.56 0.20 10.89
C GLN A 101 -0.27 -1.01 11.78
N HIS A 102 1.00 -1.36 11.88
CA HIS A 102 1.54 -2.27 12.87
C HIS A 102 2.54 -1.50 13.72
N SER A 103 2.25 -1.32 15.00
CA SER A 103 3.25 -0.87 15.97
C SER A 103 4.39 -1.89 16.03
N LEU A 104 5.63 -1.43 15.91
CA LEU A 104 6.79 -2.26 16.22
C LEU A 104 7.02 -2.11 17.73
N ASP A 105 6.15 -2.71 18.55
CA ASP A 105 6.36 -2.70 19.99
C ASP A 105 7.69 -3.41 20.29
N GLU A 106 8.53 -2.81 21.15
CA GLU A 106 9.79 -3.40 21.57
C GLU A 106 9.49 -4.74 22.24
N ALA A 107 9.74 -5.84 21.53
CA ALA A 107 9.91 -7.14 22.17
C ALA A 107 11.14 -7.06 23.08
N GLY A 108 10.92 -6.59 24.32
CA GLY A 108 11.87 -6.69 25.43
C GLY A 108 12.07 -8.13 25.88
#